data_AF-A0A7D5LC24-F1
#
_entry.id   AF-A0A7D5LC24-F1
#
_cell.length_a   1.000
_cell.length_b   1.000
_cell.length_c   1.000
_cell.angle_alpha   90.00
_cell.angle_beta   90.00
_cell.angle_gamma   90.00
#
_symmetry.space_group_name_H-M   'P 1'
#
loop_
_entity.id
_entity.type
_entity.pdbx_description
1 polymer ?
#
loop_
_entity_poly.entity_id
_entity_poly.type
_entity_poly.pdbx_seq_one_letter_code
_entity_poly.pdbx_strand_id
1 'polypeptide(L)'
;MRPGGDERAQSVQVGVVVLFGFLVLAASSYQAFVVPQENAEIEFTHYGESTADVESLRNVMLSSAADGNVRGLTVDAGTGYPVRAFFVNPPPAAGTVRTAETANASVSGVAAAGDRRNVDRYLASESNRLEYTTRTVAFDPAYNEFDGAAPVIVENGVVYRGYETPVVSTPQTLVDGNRIRLVTVSGDLHAEGLSTGVTVSPVSAHTRTVTVTNRSSASFNVTVPTDLSESTWEDLLADQLDPDGSHPDRYVRDVTRPEGADYVNVTMEGDQAYELRIARLELREESDPNREADPGARYLVAEGDNRTQTNREGRVRLVVEARDRFNNPVSNSVVTYDAGEGTFERADGALADRNATADGTQVRTDEDGKATVYFNATGNLGTIPVDAYLGTDDAAPGERSTRFRVFNNVLGGDGGGGSGEQAGRSLVVLNHTESVVEDADSITINVTNTGTNSVNATGYRLDYVSAIRSNGELVESTEAITNVTFSNEGDVRRVDGTAAEAGSPHFFGSDPYRIEPGGTDVTIQFDEQLNSDSDGGTQNIQGIFISFAIYLEGDITVTFAFQIIV
;
A
#
# COMPACT_ATOMS: atom_id res chain seq x y z
N MET A 1 48.21 -0.13 106.26
CA MET A 1 48.86 -0.01 104.93
C MET A 1 47.86 -0.43 103.87
N ARG A 2 47.60 0.45 102.89
CA ARG A 2 47.03 0.12 101.57
C ARG A 2 48.04 -0.75 100.80
N PRO A 3 47.56 -1.58 99.87
CA PRO A 3 47.53 -1.20 98.45
C PRO A 3 46.09 -1.36 97.90
N GLY A 4 45.51 -0.50 97.06
CA GLY A 4 46.12 0.44 96.13
C GLY A 4 46.34 -0.22 94.77
N GLY A 5 45.26 -0.38 93.98
CA GLY A 5 45.37 -0.72 92.56
C GLY A 5 44.28 -1.67 92.06
N ASP A 6 43.10 -1.15 91.76
CA ASP A 6 42.19 -1.81 90.81
C ASP A 6 41.41 -0.82 89.90
N GLU A 7 41.62 0.49 90.02
CA GLU A 7 41.00 1.49 89.13
C GLU A 7 41.68 1.62 87.74
N ARG A 8 42.84 0.99 87.52
CA ARG A 8 43.59 1.11 86.24
C ARG A 8 43.01 0.25 85.11
N ALA A 9 42.31 -0.84 85.42
CA ALA A 9 41.63 -1.67 84.40
C ALA A 9 40.32 -1.01 83.91
N GLN A 10 39.65 -0.24 84.77
CA GLN A 10 38.36 0.39 84.47
C GLN A 10 38.50 1.51 83.42
N SER A 11 39.60 2.28 83.45
CA SER A 11 39.85 3.35 82.47
C SER A 11 40.08 2.81 81.05
N VAL A 12 40.77 1.66 80.94
CA VAL A 12 40.99 0.97 79.66
C VAL A 12 39.68 0.42 79.12
N GLN A 13 38.85 -0.19 79.98
CA GLN A 13 37.53 -0.70 79.60
C GLN A 13 36.58 0.41 79.15
N VAL A 14 36.52 1.52 79.87
CA VAL A 14 35.71 2.70 79.49
C VAL A 14 36.21 3.28 78.16
N GLY A 15 37.53 3.37 77.95
CA GLY A 15 38.10 3.80 76.67
C GLY A 15 37.72 2.90 75.49
N VAL A 16 37.74 1.57 75.69
CA VAL A 16 37.33 0.59 74.65
C VAL A 16 35.84 0.69 74.34
N VAL A 17 34.97 0.82 75.34
CA VAL A 17 33.52 0.94 75.13
C VAL A 17 33.18 2.24 74.40
N VAL A 18 33.82 3.36 74.76
CA VAL A 18 33.62 4.64 74.08
C VAL A 18 34.13 4.58 72.63
N LEU A 19 35.32 4.02 72.39
CA LEU A 19 35.86 3.87 71.03
C LEU A 19 34.97 2.95 70.18
N PHE A 20 34.50 1.84 70.74
CA PHE A 20 33.56 0.94 70.07
C PHE A 20 32.23 1.64 69.79
N GLY A 21 31.73 2.44 70.73
CA GLY A 21 30.55 3.28 70.52
C GLY A 21 30.72 4.26 69.37
N PHE A 22 31.86 4.94 69.28
CA PHE A 22 32.18 5.81 68.14
C PHE A 22 32.28 5.03 66.83
N LEU A 23 32.85 3.83 66.84
CA LEU A 23 32.93 2.99 65.65
C LEU A 23 31.54 2.56 65.18
N VAL A 24 30.65 2.14 66.09
CA VAL A 24 29.26 1.81 65.77
C VAL A 24 28.53 3.03 65.22
N LEU A 25 28.68 4.20 65.84
CA LEU A 25 28.08 5.44 65.34
C LEU A 25 28.60 5.79 63.94
N ALA A 26 29.91 5.71 63.71
CA ALA A 26 30.50 5.96 62.39
C ALA A 26 30.03 4.94 61.35
N ALA A 27 29.95 3.65 61.70
CA ALA A 27 29.44 2.61 60.82
C ALA A 27 27.95 2.81 60.51
N SER A 28 27.13 3.16 61.50
CA SER A 28 25.72 3.51 61.29
C SER A 28 25.56 4.74 60.41
N SER A 29 26.38 5.78 60.59
CA SER A 29 26.39 6.94 59.70
C SER A 29 26.81 6.58 58.28
N TYR A 30 27.82 5.73 58.11
CA TYR A 30 28.22 5.26 56.77
C TYR A 30 27.09 4.49 56.08
N GLN A 31 26.44 3.58 56.81
CA GLN A 31 25.30 2.81 56.30
C GLN A 31 24.09 3.70 55.96
N ALA A 32 23.85 4.78 56.70
CA ALA A 32 22.68 5.64 56.51
C ALA A 32 22.86 6.70 55.42
N PHE A 33 24.10 7.08 55.06
CA PHE A 33 24.34 8.19 54.14
C PHE A 33 25.24 7.82 52.97
N VAL A 34 26.32 7.07 53.20
CA VAL A 34 27.32 6.80 52.16
C VAL A 34 26.88 5.64 51.26
N VAL A 35 26.37 4.56 51.85
CA VAL A 35 25.89 3.40 51.07
C VAL A 35 24.75 3.77 50.11
N PRO A 36 23.70 4.51 50.55
CA PRO A 36 22.66 5.03 49.63
C PRO A 36 23.22 5.87 48.49
N GLN A 37 24.15 6.79 48.77
CA GLN A 37 24.73 7.67 47.74
C GLN A 37 25.55 6.89 46.70
N GLU A 38 26.38 5.94 47.15
CA GLU A 38 27.14 5.08 46.23
C GLU A 38 26.22 4.20 45.38
N ASN A 39 25.12 3.69 45.95
CA ASN A 39 24.15 2.90 45.21
C ASN A 39 23.37 3.76 44.21
N ALA A 40 22.97 4.99 44.58
CA ALA A 40 22.32 5.93 43.68
C ALA A 40 23.22 6.33 42.49
N GLU A 41 24.54 6.42 42.67
CA GLU A 41 25.50 6.66 41.57
C GLU A 41 25.54 5.49 40.57
N ILE A 42 25.50 4.25 41.06
CA ILE A 42 25.42 3.04 40.23
C ILE A 42 24.11 3.05 39.43
N GLU A 43 22.99 3.32 40.09
CA GLU A 43 21.66 3.36 39.47
C GLU A 43 21.54 4.48 38.43
N PHE A 44 22.08 5.67 38.71
CA PHE A 44 22.14 6.78 37.74
C PHE A 44 22.94 6.41 36.49
N THR A 45 24.10 5.76 36.68
CA THR A 45 24.95 5.30 35.58
C THR A 45 24.19 4.28 34.73
N HIS A 46 23.59 3.27 35.37
CA HIS A 46 22.79 2.26 34.71
C HIS A 46 21.57 2.87 33.98
N TYR A 47 20.90 3.88 34.53
CA TYR A 47 19.80 4.56 33.85
C TYR A 47 20.21 5.18 32.51
N GLY A 48 21.42 5.73 32.42
CA GLY A 48 21.99 6.22 31.17
C GLY A 48 22.22 5.09 30.15
N GLU A 49 22.72 3.94 30.60
CA GLU A 49 22.95 2.75 29.78
C GLU A 49 21.62 2.16 29.27
N SER A 50 20.64 1.93 30.15
CA SER A 50 19.31 1.45 29.77
C SER A 50 18.59 2.40 28.80
N THR A 51 18.80 3.72 28.93
CA THR A 51 18.25 4.69 27.97
C THR A 51 18.81 4.45 26.56
N ALA A 52 20.13 4.21 26.45
CA ALA A 52 20.79 3.92 25.18
C ALA A 52 20.34 2.55 24.59
N ASP A 53 20.05 1.56 25.44
CA ASP A 53 19.49 0.29 25.02
C ASP A 53 18.06 0.46 24.45
N VAL A 54 17.24 1.31 25.05
CA VAL A 54 15.89 1.62 24.54
C VAL A 54 15.96 2.39 23.22
N GLU A 55 16.92 3.29 23.05
CA GLU A 55 17.21 3.92 21.74
C GLU A 55 17.61 2.88 20.69
N SER A 56 18.41 1.88 21.10
CA SER A 56 18.77 0.75 20.24
C SER A 56 17.56 -0.12 19.89
N LEU A 57 16.65 -0.36 20.84
CA LEU A 57 15.38 -1.05 20.60
C LEU A 57 14.55 -0.32 19.53
N ARG A 58 14.41 1.00 19.65
CA ARG A 58 13.73 1.84 18.66
C ARG A 58 14.38 1.72 17.27
N ASN A 59 15.70 1.69 17.18
CA ASN A 59 16.40 1.49 15.90
C ASN A 59 16.19 0.08 15.33
N VAL A 60 16.20 -0.96 16.18
CA VAL A 60 15.86 -2.34 15.79
C VAL A 60 14.44 -2.40 15.24
N MET A 61 13.46 -1.79 15.92
CA MET A 61 12.08 -1.68 15.46
C MET A 61 11.99 -1.05 14.07
N LEU A 62 12.61 0.11 13.86
CA LEU A 62 12.60 0.78 12.56
C LEU A 62 13.26 -0.05 11.46
N SER A 63 14.37 -0.73 11.76
CA SER A 63 15.06 -1.59 10.80
C SER A 63 14.23 -2.83 10.42
N SER A 64 13.62 -3.50 11.41
CA SER A 64 12.72 -4.65 11.19
C SER A 64 11.45 -4.28 10.45
N ALA A 65 10.91 -3.09 10.71
CA ALA A 65 9.78 -2.57 9.96
C ALA A 65 10.12 -2.37 8.48
N ALA A 66 11.36 -1.97 8.17
CA ALA A 66 11.80 -1.64 6.83
C ALA A 66 12.21 -2.86 5.99
N ASP A 67 12.85 -3.86 6.60
CA ASP A 67 13.43 -5.00 5.87
C ASP A 67 12.74 -6.35 6.11
N GLY A 68 11.79 -6.42 7.05
CA GLY A 68 11.04 -7.64 7.32
C GLY A 68 11.80 -8.72 8.09
N ASN A 69 12.96 -8.42 8.67
CA ASN A 69 13.72 -9.38 9.47
C ASN A 69 13.33 -9.37 10.95
N VAL A 70 13.14 -10.56 11.52
CA VAL A 70 12.99 -10.76 12.97
C VAL A 70 14.32 -10.49 13.66
N ARG A 71 14.30 -9.75 14.77
CA ARG A 71 15.50 -9.40 15.54
C ARG A 71 15.26 -9.57 17.03
N GLY A 72 16.26 -10.09 17.73
CA GLY A 72 16.32 -10.09 19.19
C GLY A 72 17.27 -9.00 19.68
N LEU A 73 16.93 -8.37 20.80
CA LEU A 73 17.77 -7.44 21.53
C LEU A 73 17.65 -7.74 23.02
N THR A 74 18.76 -7.63 23.74
CA THR A 74 18.76 -7.63 25.20
C THR A 74 18.77 -6.18 25.68
N VAL A 75 17.86 -5.86 26.61
CA VAL A 75 17.82 -4.58 27.31
C VAL A 75 18.29 -4.83 28.74
N ASP A 76 19.32 -4.11 29.19
CA ASP A 76 19.73 -4.14 30.59
C ASP A 76 18.75 -3.28 31.40
N ALA A 77 17.75 -3.96 31.95
CA ALA A 77 16.59 -3.37 32.62
C ALA A 77 16.82 -3.14 34.13
N GLY A 78 17.92 -3.63 34.70
CA GLY A 78 18.19 -3.49 36.12
C GLY A 78 19.64 -3.75 36.54
N THR A 79 19.98 -3.30 37.74
CA THR A 79 21.35 -3.33 38.26
C THR A 79 21.45 -3.97 39.64
N GLY A 80 22.62 -4.54 39.91
CA GLY A 80 22.98 -5.12 41.20
C GLY A 80 24.06 -4.31 41.90
N TYR A 81 24.08 -4.37 43.24
CA TYR A 81 25.06 -3.62 44.03
C TYR A 81 26.29 -4.47 44.39
N PRO A 82 27.48 -3.85 44.44
CA PRO A 82 28.72 -4.53 44.81
C PRO A 82 28.67 -5.06 46.26
N VAL A 83 29.28 -6.23 46.49
CA VAL A 83 29.29 -6.86 47.82
C VAL A 83 30.06 -5.99 48.83
N ARG A 84 29.48 -5.80 50.02
CA ARG A 84 30.07 -5.03 51.12
C ARG A 84 30.34 -5.93 52.32
N ALA A 85 31.52 -5.80 52.94
CA ALA A 85 31.96 -6.70 54.02
C ALA A 85 31.26 -6.45 55.37
N PHE A 86 30.93 -5.20 55.68
CA PHE A 86 30.35 -4.78 56.97
C PHE A 86 28.99 -4.09 56.83
N PHE A 87 28.50 -3.93 55.60
CA PHE A 87 27.32 -3.13 55.27
C PHE A 87 26.34 -3.93 54.43
N VAL A 88 25.08 -3.50 54.41
CA VAL A 88 23.99 -4.17 53.71
C VAL A 88 23.52 -3.31 52.54
N ASN A 89 23.27 -3.94 51.39
CA ASN A 89 22.66 -3.33 50.23
C ASN A 89 21.16 -3.68 50.17
N PRO A 90 20.34 -2.85 49.50
CA PRO A 90 18.99 -3.26 49.12
C PRO A 90 19.02 -4.43 48.13
N PRO A 91 17.87 -5.10 47.89
CA PRO A 91 17.73 -6.08 46.81
C PRO A 91 18.08 -5.45 45.45
N PRO A 92 18.62 -6.20 44.48
CA PRO A 92 18.90 -5.66 43.14
C PRO A 92 17.69 -4.92 42.54
N ALA A 93 17.95 -3.79 41.89
CA ALA A 93 16.92 -3.00 41.24
C ALA A 93 16.59 -3.63 39.88
N ALA A 94 15.43 -4.26 39.75
CA ALA A 94 14.97 -4.89 38.51
C ALA A 94 13.85 -4.07 37.89
N GLY A 95 14.09 -3.46 36.73
CA GLY A 95 13.08 -2.72 35.98
C GLY A 95 12.24 -3.60 35.07
N THR A 96 11.33 -2.96 34.36
CA THR A 96 10.38 -3.63 33.45
C THR A 96 10.42 -2.98 32.06
N VAL A 97 10.50 -3.80 31.01
CA VAL A 97 10.21 -3.36 29.64
C VAL A 97 8.82 -3.86 29.27
N ARG A 98 7.91 -2.95 28.90
CA ARG A 98 6.53 -3.31 28.58
C ARG A 98 5.96 -2.54 27.40
N THR A 99 4.89 -3.10 26.84
CA THR A 99 3.96 -2.35 25.97
C THR A 99 2.79 -1.82 26.78
N ALA A 100 2.36 -0.59 26.51
CA ALA A 100 1.21 0.04 27.11
C ALA A 100 -0.13 -0.52 26.58
N GLU A 101 -1.23 0.09 27.04
CA GLU A 101 -2.56 -0.20 26.51
C GLU A 101 -2.66 0.11 25.02
N THR A 102 -3.63 -0.51 24.36
CA THR A 102 -3.82 -0.33 22.92
C THR A 102 -4.44 1.04 22.64
N ALA A 103 -3.81 1.79 21.74
CA ALA A 103 -4.28 3.05 21.20
C ALA A 103 -4.46 2.97 19.68
N ASN A 104 -5.02 4.01 19.06
CA ASN A 104 -5.30 4.04 17.62
C ASN A 104 -4.50 5.14 16.91
N ALA A 105 -3.81 4.75 15.85
CA ALA A 105 -3.26 5.65 14.85
C ALA A 105 -4.12 5.61 13.59
N SER A 106 -4.15 6.70 12.82
CA SER A 106 -4.95 6.75 11.61
C SER A 106 -4.43 7.67 10.53
N VAL A 107 -4.73 7.36 9.28
CA VAL A 107 -4.53 8.25 8.13
C VAL A 107 -5.89 8.52 7.50
N SER A 108 -6.27 9.79 7.36
CA SER A 108 -7.59 10.19 6.89
C SER A 108 -7.52 11.33 5.87
N GLY A 109 -8.44 11.35 4.92
CA GLY A 109 -8.46 12.36 3.85
C GLY A 109 -7.54 12.07 2.66
N VAL A 110 -7.00 10.85 2.58
CA VAL A 110 -6.13 10.41 1.48
C VAL A 110 -6.93 9.79 0.32
N ALA A 111 -6.35 9.85 -0.87
CA ALA A 111 -6.74 9.17 -2.09
C ALA A 111 -5.49 8.55 -2.75
N ALA A 112 -5.69 7.55 -3.60
CA ALA A 112 -4.60 6.97 -4.36
C ALA A 112 -4.10 7.96 -5.43
N ALA A 113 -2.78 8.03 -5.64
CA ALA A 113 -2.23 8.78 -6.74
C ALA A 113 -2.23 7.94 -8.05
N GLY A 114 -2.70 8.55 -9.15
CA GLY A 114 -2.80 7.95 -10.48
C GLY A 114 -4.06 7.09 -10.69
N ASP A 115 -4.14 6.36 -11.82
CA ASP A 115 -5.28 5.47 -12.14
C ASP A 115 -5.19 4.14 -11.35
N ARG A 116 -5.34 4.23 -10.02
CA ARG A 116 -5.29 3.10 -9.09
C ARG A 116 -6.64 2.86 -8.41
N ARG A 117 -7.68 2.70 -9.22
CA ARG A 117 -9.09 2.56 -8.75
C ARG A 117 -9.32 1.51 -7.66
N ASN A 118 -8.52 0.45 -7.62
CA ASN A 118 -8.62 -0.59 -6.59
C ASN A 118 -8.17 -0.09 -5.23
N VAL A 119 -7.12 0.75 -5.20
CA VAL A 119 -6.63 1.39 -3.98
C VAL A 119 -7.65 2.40 -3.49
N ASP A 120 -8.26 3.19 -4.38
CA ASP A 120 -9.35 4.10 -4.00
C ASP A 120 -10.59 3.37 -3.48
N ARG A 121 -10.95 2.23 -4.07
CA ARG A 121 -12.04 1.36 -3.59
C ARG A 121 -11.70 0.78 -2.22
N TYR A 122 -10.46 0.35 -2.00
CA TYR A 122 -10.00 -0.09 -0.68
C TYR A 122 -10.14 1.03 0.35
N LEU A 123 -9.64 2.24 0.06
CA LEU A 123 -9.79 3.40 0.94
C LEU A 123 -11.26 3.72 1.23
N ALA A 124 -12.13 3.67 0.21
CA ALA A 124 -13.57 3.90 0.38
C ALA A 124 -14.23 2.83 1.25
N SER A 125 -13.80 1.56 1.15
CA SER A 125 -14.29 0.46 2.00
C SER A 125 -13.94 0.66 3.47
N GLU A 126 -12.85 1.38 3.75
CA GLU A 126 -12.41 1.79 5.09
C GLU A 126 -12.96 3.18 5.47
N SER A 127 -14.10 3.60 4.89
CA SER A 127 -14.72 4.91 5.13
C SER A 127 -13.79 6.12 4.92
N ASN A 128 -12.80 5.98 4.03
CA ASN A 128 -11.73 6.95 3.75
C ASN A 128 -10.86 7.31 4.97
N ARG A 129 -10.78 6.41 5.95
CA ARG A 129 -9.97 6.55 7.16
C ARG A 129 -9.32 5.21 7.50
N LEU A 130 -8.03 5.11 7.24
CA LEU A 130 -7.24 3.93 7.58
C LEU A 130 -6.92 3.96 9.07
N GLU A 131 -7.48 3.02 9.85
CA GLU A 131 -7.23 2.91 11.29
C GLU A 131 -6.37 1.70 11.65
N TYR A 132 -5.43 1.92 12.56
CA TYR A 132 -4.47 0.93 13.01
C TYR A 132 -4.30 0.97 14.52
N THR A 133 -4.37 -0.18 15.16
CA THR A 133 -4.05 -0.30 16.58
C THR A 133 -2.55 -0.29 16.77
N THR A 134 -2.09 0.38 17.83
CA THR A 134 -0.68 0.45 18.20
C THR A 134 -0.54 0.51 19.71
N ARG A 135 0.67 0.29 20.20
CA ARG A 135 1.02 0.36 21.62
C ARG A 135 2.30 1.16 21.78
N THR A 136 2.37 1.96 22.83
CA THR A 136 3.61 2.61 23.24
C THR A 136 4.49 1.58 23.94
N VAL A 137 5.81 1.63 23.73
CA VAL A 137 6.78 0.78 24.44
C VAL A 137 7.42 1.63 25.53
N ALA A 138 7.56 1.09 26.73
CA ALA A 138 8.16 1.80 27.86
C ALA A 138 9.14 0.90 28.62
N PHE A 139 10.24 1.49 29.06
CA PHE A 139 11.09 0.97 30.11
C PHE A 139 10.78 1.72 31.41
N ASP A 140 10.30 0.99 32.42
CA ASP A 140 10.02 1.51 33.75
C ASP A 140 11.15 1.08 34.71
N PRO A 141 12.00 2.01 35.16
CA PRO A 141 13.03 1.71 36.15
C PRO A 141 12.44 1.49 37.54
N ALA A 142 13.01 0.56 38.31
CA ALA A 142 12.64 0.29 39.71
C ALA A 142 13.85 0.40 40.64
N TYR A 143 14.54 1.55 40.58
CA TYR A 143 15.69 1.85 41.41
C TYR A 143 15.33 2.06 42.88
N ASN A 144 16.24 1.70 43.78
CA ASN A 144 15.99 1.77 45.23
C ASN A 144 16.44 3.11 45.85
N GLU A 145 17.48 3.74 45.31
CA GLU A 145 18.11 4.94 45.91
C GLU A 145 18.13 6.15 44.97
N PHE A 146 17.98 5.94 43.65
CA PHE A 146 17.90 6.98 42.63
C PHE A 146 16.44 7.31 42.26
N ASP A 147 15.87 8.32 42.92
CA ASP A 147 14.50 8.80 42.70
C ASP A 147 14.31 9.60 41.40
N GLY A 148 15.40 9.93 40.69
CA GLY A 148 15.37 10.81 39.51
C GLY A 148 15.02 10.12 38.20
N ALA A 149 14.71 8.82 38.21
CA ALA A 149 14.47 8.06 37.00
C ALA A 149 13.01 8.16 36.55
N ALA A 150 12.79 8.68 35.34
CA ALA A 150 11.49 8.62 34.68
C ALA A 150 11.43 7.41 33.73
N PRO A 151 10.23 6.92 33.36
CA PRO A 151 10.10 5.94 32.29
C PRO A 151 10.73 6.43 30.99
N VAL A 152 11.42 5.54 30.28
CA VAL A 152 11.95 5.81 28.93
C VAL A 152 10.95 5.27 27.93
N ILE A 153 10.37 6.13 27.12
CA ILE A 153 9.21 5.83 26.28
C ILE A 153 9.62 5.85 24.81
N VAL A 154 9.12 4.88 24.05
CA VAL A 154 9.21 4.80 22.58
C VAL A 154 7.80 4.80 22.00
N GLU A 155 7.48 5.87 21.26
CA GLU A 155 6.23 5.98 20.49
C GLU A 155 6.45 6.79 19.22
N ASN A 156 5.74 6.45 18.15
CA ASN A 156 5.76 7.17 16.87
C ASN A 156 7.17 7.46 16.30
N GLY A 157 8.13 6.59 16.63
CA GLY A 157 9.54 6.74 16.23
C GLY A 157 10.36 7.71 17.07
N VAL A 158 9.84 8.24 18.17
CA VAL A 158 10.54 9.12 19.12
C VAL A 158 10.88 8.34 20.38
N VAL A 159 12.05 8.60 20.97
CA VAL A 159 12.43 8.15 22.31
C VAL A 159 12.55 9.37 23.22
N TYR A 160 11.93 9.32 24.39
CA TYR A 160 12.01 10.39 25.39
C TYR A 160 11.90 9.85 26.81
N ARG A 161 12.35 10.66 27.78
CA ARG A 161 12.14 10.39 29.22
C ARG A 161 10.88 11.11 29.69
N GLY A 162 9.93 10.34 30.24
CA GLY A 162 8.58 10.79 30.60
C GLY A 162 8.49 11.54 31.93
N TYR A 163 9.28 12.60 32.12
CA TYR A 163 9.09 13.54 33.23
C TYR A 163 7.83 14.41 33.01
N GLU A 164 7.43 15.21 34.02
CA GLU A 164 6.37 16.23 33.87
C GLU A 164 6.60 17.15 32.67
N THR A 165 7.88 17.48 32.42
CA THR A 165 8.33 18.07 31.15
C THR A 165 9.19 17.03 30.42
N PRO A 166 8.66 16.38 29.37
CA PRO A 166 9.37 15.32 28.66
C PRO A 166 10.74 15.77 28.15
N VAL A 167 11.74 14.88 28.22
CA VAL A 167 13.07 15.13 27.65
C VAL A 167 13.29 14.22 26.45
N VAL A 168 13.13 14.77 25.26
CA VAL A 168 13.33 14.09 23.98
C VAL A 168 14.80 13.69 23.81
N SER A 169 15.03 12.44 23.44
CA SER A 169 16.37 11.88 23.21
C SER A 169 16.65 11.62 21.73
N THR A 170 15.62 11.30 20.92
CA THR A 170 15.76 11.09 19.47
C THR A 170 14.77 11.94 18.66
N PRO A 171 15.08 12.30 17.40
CA PRO A 171 14.10 12.90 16.49
C PRO A 171 12.97 11.92 16.14
N GLN A 172 11.87 12.46 15.60
CA GLN A 172 10.76 11.68 15.04
C GLN A 172 11.12 11.06 13.68
N THR A 173 10.43 9.98 13.29
CA THR A 173 10.57 9.35 11.95
C THR A 173 9.25 9.22 11.19
N LEU A 174 8.17 9.75 11.74
CA LEU A 174 6.84 9.75 11.15
C LEU A 174 6.82 10.46 9.80
N VAL A 175 7.44 11.65 9.71
CA VAL A 175 7.48 12.49 8.51
C VAL A 175 8.92 12.84 8.16
N ASP A 176 9.29 12.63 6.90
CA ASP A 176 10.62 12.88 6.34
C ASP A 176 10.47 13.27 4.87
N GLY A 177 10.40 14.59 4.62
CA GLY A 177 10.00 15.12 3.33
C GLY A 177 8.58 14.67 2.98
N ASN A 178 8.39 14.22 1.74
CA ASN A 178 7.11 13.68 1.27
C ASN A 178 6.83 12.25 1.76
N ARG A 179 7.65 11.68 2.64
CA ARG A 179 7.52 10.28 3.08
C ARG A 179 6.93 10.20 4.48
N ILE A 180 5.86 9.43 4.60
CA ILE A 180 5.14 9.16 5.85
C ILE A 180 5.41 7.71 6.25
N ARG A 181 6.03 7.49 7.42
CA ARG A 181 6.31 6.15 7.97
C ARG A 181 5.53 5.94 9.25
N LEU A 182 4.43 5.19 9.17
CA LEU A 182 3.63 4.81 10.33
C LEU A 182 4.01 3.40 10.79
N VAL A 183 4.77 3.31 11.89
CA VAL A 183 5.14 2.02 12.50
C VAL A 183 4.23 1.77 13.70
N THR A 184 3.46 0.69 13.65
CA THR A 184 2.52 0.30 14.70
C THR A 184 3.03 -0.92 15.47
N VAL A 185 2.75 -0.98 16.77
CA VAL A 185 3.26 -2.03 17.68
C VAL A 185 2.15 -2.92 18.26
N SER A 186 2.36 -4.24 18.20
CA SER A 186 1.56 -5.33 18.79
C SER A 186 2.31 -6.01 19.90
N GLY A 187 1.59 -6.92 20.54
CA GLY A 187 2.12 -7.81 21.56
C GLY A 187 1.87 -7.24 22.94
N ASP A 188 1.79 -8.15 23.88
CA ASP A 188 1.68 -7.86 25.30
C ASP A 188 3.05 -8.12 25.94
N LEU A 189 4.03 -7.29 25.60
CA LEU A 189 5.36 -7.37 26.20
C LEU A 189 5.26 -6.92 27.66
N HIS A 190 5.72 -7.76 28.59
CA HIS A 190 5.85 -7.41 30.00
C HIS A 190 7.03 -8.17 30.63
N ALA A 191 8.22 -7.64 30.44
CA ALA A 191 9.45 -8.33 30.77
C ALA A 191 10.17 -7.64 31.93
N GLU A 192 10.20 -8.28 33.09
CA GLU A 192 10.82 -7.78 34.33
C GLU A 192 12.14 -8.50 34.61
N GLY A 193 13.18 -7.77 35.00
CA GLY A 193 14.44 -8.38 35.42
C GLY A 193 15.63 -7.41 35.44
N LEU A 194 16.81 -7.97 35.69
CA LEU A 194 18.08 -7.23 35.54
C LEU A 194 18.48 -7.08 34.08
N SER A 195 18.14 -8.07 33.25
CA SER A 195 18.38 -8.08 31.83
C SER A 195 17.24 -8.84 31.17
N THR A 196 16.71 -8.31 30.08
CA THR A 196 15.52 -8.88 29.43
C THR A 196 15.69 -8.99 27.91
N GLY A 197 15.32 -10.15 27.36
CA GLY A 197 15.33 -10.41 25.94
C GLY A 197 14.02 -10.00 25.29
N VAL A 198 14.08 -9.07 24.35
CA VAL A 198 12.93 -8.61 23.56
C VAL A 198 13.09 -9.07 22.12
N THR A 199 12.07 -9.73 21.59
CA THR A 199 12.00 -10.08 20.17
C THR A 199 11.08 -9.11 19.44
N VAL A 200 11.61 -8.50 18.38
CA VAL A 200 10.90 -7.65 17.44
C VAL A 200 10.61 -8.47 16.18
N SER A 201 9.33 -8.78 15.95
CA SER A 201 8.88 -9.54 14.79
C SER A 201 8.07 -8.64 13.85
N PRO A 202 8.46 -8.45 12.58
CA PRO A 202 7.59 -7.81 11.63
C PRO A 202 6.42 -8.75 11.29
N VAL A 203 5.21 -8.32 11.61
CA VAL A 203 3.96 -8.97 11.22
C VAL A 203 3.55 -8.49 9.82
N SER A 204 3.85 -7.23 9.52
CA SER A 204 3.71 -6.66 8.17
C SER A 204 4.79 -5.58 7.99
N ALA A 205 5.75 -5.84 7.12
CA ALA A 205 6.89 -4.94 6.88
C ALA A 205 6.65 -4.04 5.68
N HIS A 206 7.06 -2.77 5.77
CA HIS A 206 6.80 -1.76 4.75
C HIS A 206 7.80 -1.81 3.57
N THR A 207 7.96 -3.00 2.98
CA THR A 207 8.87 -3.21 1.84
C THR A 207 8.44 -2.48 0.56
N ARG A 208 7.21 -1.94 0.54
CA ARG A 208 6.66 -1.16 -0.56
C ARG A 208 6.20 0.23 -0.11
N THR A 209 6.27 1.17 -1.06
CA THR A 209 5.67 2.49 -0.92
C THR A 209 4.37 2.53 -1.70
N VAL A 210 3.32 3.17 -1.15
CA VAL A 210 2.22 3.67 -1.98
C VAL A 210 2.22 5.18 -2.03
N THR A 211 2.06 5.70 -3.25
CA THR A 211 1.87 7.12 -3.47
C THR A 211 0.40 7.47 -3.19
N VAL A 212 0.20 8.35 -2.21
CA VAL A 212 -1.11 8.91 -1.86
C VAL A 212 -1.12 10.41 -2.11
N THR A 213 -2.30 10.96 -2.32
CA THR A 213 -2.56 12.39 -2.42
C THR A 213 -3.74 12.76 -1.53
N ASN A 214 -3.94 14.04 -1.29
CA ASN A 214 -5.18 14.56 -0.71
C ASN A 214 -6.41 14.24 -1.59
N ARG A 215 -7.53 13.86 -0.96
CA ARG A 215 -8.76 13.51 -1.68
C ARG A 215 -9.48 14.71 -2.30
N SER A 216 -9.43 15.85 -1.64
CA SER A 216 -9.83 17.17 -2.16
C SER A 216 -8.58 18.05 -2.22
N SER A 217 -8.61 19.22 -2.85
CA SER A 217 -7.49 20.18 -2.83
C SER A 217 -7.14 20.74 -1.43
N ALA A 218 -7.69 20.16 -0.36
CA ALA A 218 -7.37 20.44 1.03
C ALA A 218 -6.21 19.57 1.53
N SER A 219 -5.78 19.78 2.76
CA SER A 219 -4.85 18.91 3.48
C SER A 219 -5.47 17.55 3.84
N PHE A 220 -4.64 16.61 4.28
CA PHE A 220 -5.08 15.37 4.92
C PHE A 220 -4.35 15.16 6.25
N ASN A 221 -4.87 14.29 7.13
CA ASN A 221 -4.40 14.16 8.50
C ASN A 221 -3.79 12.79 8.79
N VAL A 222 -2.64 12.79 9.45
CA VAL A 222 -2.04 11.64 10.11
C VAL A 222 -2.19 11.84 11.62
N THR A 223 -2.97 10.97 12.26
CA THR A 223 -3.21 11.00 13.71
C THR A 223 -2.38 9.92 14.37
N VAL A 224 -1.62 10.28 15.40
CA VAL A 224 -0.82 9.33 16.18
C VAL A 224 -1.04 9.52 17.68
N PRO A 225 -1.20 8.43 18.46
CA PRO A 225 -1.38 8.52 19.91
C PRO A 225 -0.07 8.94 20.58
N THR A 226 -0.12 9.86 21.54
CA THR A 226 1.09 10.41 22.18
C THR A 226 0.76 11.17 23.47
N ASP A 227 1.68 11.06 24.43
CA ASP A 227 1.64 11.84 25.68
C ASP A 227 2.39 13.18 25.55
N LEU A 228 3.11 13.39 24.45
CA LEU A 228 3.86 14.62 24.20
C LEU A 228 2.91 15.79 23.90
N SER A 229 3.31 16.99 24.34
CA SER A 229 2.55 18.21 24.05
C SER A 229 2.60 18.57 22.56
N GLU A 230 1.62 19.37 22.12
CA GLU A 230 1.60 19.98 20.78
C GLU A 230 2.91 20.69 20.48
N SER A 231 3.38 21.54 21.39
CA SER A 231 4.64 22.27 21.24
C SER A 231 5.87 21.36 21.08
N THR A 232 5.88 20.20 21.74
CA THR A 232 6.98 19.24 21.59
C THR A 232 6.96 18.61 20.20
N TRP A 233 5.76 18.32 19.67
CA TRP A 233 5.60 17.83 18.31
C TRP A 233 5.90 18.88 17.24
N GLU A 234 5.57 20.15 17.49
CA GLU A 234 5.98 21.28 16.64
C GLU A 234 7.52 21.36 16.57
N ASP A 235 8.20 21.26 17.71
CA ASP A 235 9.67 21.25 17.76
C ASP A 235 10.26 20.03 17.01
N LEU A 236 9.68 18.84 17.20
CA LEU A 236 10.10 17.61 16.51
C LEU A 236 9.89 17.67 14.98
N LEU A 237 8.91 18.45 14.52
CA LEU A 237 8.55 18.62 13.11
C LEU A 237 8.99 19.97 12.54
N ALA A 238 9.82 20.75 13.26
CA ALA A 238 10.20 22.11 12.86
C ALA A 238 10.81 22.18 11.45
N ASP A 239 11.60 21.16 11.06
CA ASP A 239 12.21 21.07 9.73
C ASP A 239 11.21 20.67 8.63
N GLN A 240 10.00 20.24 8.99
CA GLN A 240 8.92 19.82 8.10
C GLN A 240 7.74 20.80 8.07
N LEU A 241 7.68 21.74 9.01
CA LEU A 241 6.56 22.67 9.21
C LEU A 241 6.56 23.85 8.22
N ASP A 242 5.46 24.04 7.51
CA ASP A 242 5.21 25.11 6.56
C ASP A 242 3.82 25.76 6.75
N PRO A 243 3.58 26.44 7.89
CA PRO A 243 2.26 26.94 8.23
C PRO A 243 1.69 27.97 7.23
N ASP A 244 2.56 28.64 6.46
CA ASP A 244 2.17 29.64 5.46
C ASP A 244 2.29 29.14 4.00
N GLY A 245 2.69 27.87 3.78
CA GLY A 245 2.85 27.30 2.45
C GLY A 245 3.98 27.92 1.64
N SER A 246 4.98 28.50 2.30
CA SER A 246 6.08 29.25 1.67
C SER A 246 7.32 28.41 1.38
N HIS A 247 7.39 27.19 1.91
CA HIS A 247 8.54 26.30 1.85
C HIS A 247 8.22 25.03 1.05
N PRO A 248 8.57 24.97 -0.25
CA PRO A 248 8.20 23.84 -1.12
C PRO A 248 8.88 22.51 -0.76
N ASP A 249 9.86 22.53 0.14
CA ASP A 249 10.58 21.37 0.68
C ASP A 249 10.06 20.90 2.05
N ARG A 250 9.00 21.52 2.55
CA ARG A 250 8.33 21.21 3.81
C ARG A 250 6.91 20.73 3.53
N TYR A 251 6.44 19.79 4.35
CA TYR A 251 5.32 18.91 4.00
C TYR A 251 4.26 18.81 5.10
N VAL A 252 4.45 19.48 6.23
CA VAL A 252 3.51 19.52 7.35
C VAL A 252 2.97 20.94 7.45
N ARG A 253 1.66 21.09 7.34
CA ARG A 253 0.98 22.37 7.45
C ARG A 253 0.81 22.81 8.89
N ASP A 254 0.41 21.87 9.75
CA ASP A 254 -0.04 22.17 11.11
C ASP A 254 0.05 20.93 12.00
N VAL A 255 0.21 21.14 13.30
CA VAL A 255 0.22 20.10 14.33
C VAL A 255 -0.75 20.55 15.42
N THR A 256 -1.76 19.72 15.71
CA THR A 256 -2.76 20.06 16.75
C THR A 256 -2.98 18.90 17.71
N ARG A 257 -3.09 19.23 19.00
CA ARG A 257 -3.51 18.30 20.05
C ARG A 257 -4.84 18.78 20.63
N PRO A 258 -5.96 18.12 20.32
CA PRO A 258 -7.25 18.49 20.93
C PRO A 258 -7.18 18.47 22.46
N GLU A 259 -7.92 19.37 23.10
CA GLU A 259 -7.90 19.48 24.57
C GLU A 259 -8.31 18.17 25.24
N GLY A 260 -7.44 17.64 26.12
CA GLY A 260 -7.66 16.37 26.82
C GLY A 260 -7.51 15.11 25.96
N ALA A 261 -6.96 15.22 24.75
CA ALA A 261 -6.71 14.07 23.88
C ALA A 261 -5.28 13.52 24.04
N ASP A 262 -5.16 12.19 24.01
CA ASP A 262 -3.88 11.47 24.05
C ASP A 262 -3.35 11.15 22.65
N TYR A 263 -3.52 12.09 21.71
CA TYR A 263 -3.06 11.99 20.32
C TYR A 263 -2.79 13.37 19.72
N VAL A 264 -1.94 13.43 18.70
CA VAL A 264 -1.77 14.61 17.85
C VAL A 264 -2.29 14.35 16.45
N ASN A 265 -2.80 15.40 15.80
CA ASN A 265 -3.09 15.43 14.39
C ASN A 265 -1.99 16.20 13.66
N VAL A 266 -1.27 15.50 12.80
CA VAL A 266 -0.31 16.10 11.87
C VAL A 266 -1.03 16.34 10.54
N THR A 267 -1.24 17.60 10.20
CA THR A 267 -1.91 18.04 8.98
C THR A 267 -0.86 18.16 7.89
N MET A 268 -1.00 17.38 6.81
CA MET A 268 -0.05 17.37 5.69
C MET A 268 -0.38 18.47 4.68
N GLU A 269 0.61 18.95 3.93
CA GLU A 269 0.39 19.89 2.84
C GLU A 269 -0.52 19.32 1.74
N GLY A 270 -1.39 20.20 1.21
CA GLY A 270 -2.32 19.87 0.13
C GLY A 270 -1.64 19.85 -1.24
N ASP A 271 -2.26 19.16 -2.20
CA ASP A 271 -1.85 19.07 -3.61
C ASP A 271 -0.43 18.52 -3.83
N GLN A 272 0.07 17.75 -2.86
CA GLN A 272 1.35 17.04 -2.90
C GLN A 272 1.14 15.53 -2.94
N ALA A 273 2.08 14.82 -3.57
CA ALA A 273 2.12 13.37 -3.58
C ALA A 273 3.06 12.84 -2.47
N TYR A 274 2.53 11.97 -1.62
CA TYR A 274 3.21 11.42 -0.46
C TYR A 274 3.51 9.94 -0.62
N GLU A 275 4.69 9.53 -0.15
CA GLU A 275 5.05 8.13 0.00
C GLU A 275 4.57 7.60 1.35
N LEU A 276 3.43 6.90 1.38
CA LEU A 276 2.89 6.27 2.57
C LEU A 276 3.46 4.86 2.76
N ARG A 277 4.01 4.62 3.95
CA ARG A 277 4.56 3.34 4.41
C ARG A 277 3.99 3.02 5.78
N ILE A 278 3.40 1.83 5.92
CA ILE A 278 2.78 1.41 7.18
C ILE A 278 3.33 0.04 7.54
N ALA A 279 3.77 -0.13 8.79
CA ALA A 279 4.27 -1.40 9.29
C ALA A 279 3.56 -1.82 10.57
N ARG A 280 3.47 -3.14 10.77
CA ARG A 280 3.04 -3.80 11.99
C ARG A 280 4.22 -4.60 12.55
N LEU A 281 4.66 -4.24 13.75
CA LEU A 281 5.65 -4.98 14.50
C LEU A 281 5.00 -5.59 15.73
N GLU A 282 5.23 -6.86 15.98
CA GLU A 282 4.95 -7.48 17.26
C GLU A 282 6.21 -7.43 18.14
N LEU A 283 6.03 -6.97 19.38
CA LEU A 283 7.03 -7.05 20.43
C LEU A 283 6.59 -8.08 21.46
N ARG A 284 7.47 -9.01 21.77
CA ARG A 284 7.24 -10.05 22.78
C ARG A 284 8.53 -10.37 23.52
N GLU A 285 8.40 -11.00 24.67
CA GLU A 285 9.55 -11.60 25.34
C GLU A 285 10.18 -12.65 24.43
N GLU A 286 11.51 -12.76 24.45
CA GLU A 286 12.22 -13.79 23.68
C GLU A 286 11.78 -15.21 24.04
N SER A 287 11.31 -15.40 25.29
CA SER A 287 10.81 -16.68 25.80
C SER A 287 9.40 -17.04 25.31
N ASP A 288 8.61 -16.08 24.82
CA ASP A 288 7.23 -16.31 24.38
C ASP A 288 7.21 -16.80 22.93
N PRO A 289 6.81 -18.06 22.64
CA PRO A 289 6.79 -18.58 21.28
C PRO A 289 5.57 -18.11 20.47
N ASN A 290 4.58 -17.46 21.09
CA ASN A 290 3.35 -17.08 20.42
C ASN A 290 3.57 -15.83 19.59
N ARG A 291 3.56 -15.99 18.27
CA ARG A 291 3.65 -14.90 17.30
C ARG A 291 2.25 -14.57 16.76
N GLU A 292 1.95 -13.28 16.65
CA GLU A 292 0.79 -12.77 15.91
C GLU A 292 0.80 -13.34 14.48
N ALA A 293 -0.37 -13.75 14.02
CA ALA A 293 -0.51 -14.27 12.67
C ALA A 293 -0.34 -13.15 11.63
N ASP A 294 0.42 -13.43 10.58
CA ASP A 294 0.58 -12.51 9.45
C ASP A 294 -0.79 -12.21 8.82
N PRO A 295 -1.10 -10.93 8.51
CA PRO A 295 -2.38 -10.56 7.94
C PRO A 295 -2.54 -11.16 6.54
N GLY A 296 -3.74 -11.64 6.25
CA GLY A 296 -4.08 -12.08 4.89
C GLY A 296 -4.17 -10.92 3.90
N ALA A 297 -4.12 -11.24 2.61
CA ALA A 297 -4.37 -10.28 1.56
C ALA A 297 -5.77 -9.66 1.68
N ARG A 298 -5.83 -8.34 1.47
CA ARG A 298 -7.01 -7.50 1.62
C ARG A 298 -7.52 -6.97 0.28
N TYR A 299 -6.62 -6.61 -0.64
CA TYR A 299 -6.97 -6.06 -1.94
C TYR A 299 -5.92 -6.42 -3.00
N LEU A 300 -6.26 -6.23 -4.28
CA LEU A 300 -5.40 -6.51 -5.44
C LEU A 300 -5.07 -5.24 -6.20
N VAL A 301 -3.83 -5.16 -6.70
CA VAL A 301 -3.38 -4.11 -7.61
C VAL A 301 -2.73 -4.75 -8.82
N ALA A 302 -3.02 -4.28 -10.03
CA ALA A 302 -2.31 -4.75 -11.21
C ALA A 302 -0.89 -4.18 -11.27
N GLU A 303 0.04 -4.97 -11.79
CA GLU A 303 1.38 -4.49 -12.11
C GLU A 303 1.34 -3.70 -13.42
N GLY A 304 1.35 -2.36 -13.32
CA GLY A 304 1.31 -1.46 -14.47
C GLY A 304 -0.10 -1.19 -14.97
N ASP A 305 -0.23 -0.89 -16.27
CA ASP A 305 -1.51 -0.57 -16.88
C ASP A 305 -2.37 -1.83 -17.12
N ASN A 306 -3.66 -1.72 -16.84
CA ASN A 306 -4.62 -2.79 -17.12
C ASN A 306 -4.89 -2.99 -18.63
N ARG A 307 -4.40 -2.10 -19.49
CA ARG A 307 -4.50 -2.23 -20.95
C ARG A 307 -3.23 -2.86 -21.45
N THR A 308 -3.32 -4.10 -21.94
CA THR A 308 -2.16 -4.86 -22.39
C THR A 308 -2.39 -5.39 -23.79
N GLN A 309 -1.32 -5.54 -24.56
CA GLN A 309 -1.38 -6.08 -25.92
C GLN A 309 -0.64 -7.42 -25.95
N THR A 310 -1.19 -8.38 -26.70
CA THR A 310 -0.54 -9.66 -26.94
C THR A 310 0.72 -9.52 -27.79
N ASN A 311 1.65 -10.45 -27.63
CA ASN A 311 2.80 -10.57 -28.52
C ASN A 311 2.38 -11.18 -29.88
N ARG A 312 3.35 -11.40 -30.78
CA ARG A 312 3.12 -12.00 -32.11
C ARG A 312 2.56 -13.44 -32.06
N GLU A 313 2.61 -14.09 -30.91
CA GLU A 313 2.09 -15.44 -30.65
C GLU A 313 0.72 -15.40 -29.96
N GLY A 314 0.08 -14.23 -29.85
CA GLY A 314 -1.22 -14.08 -29.19
C GLY A 314 -1.15 -14.14 -27.66
N ARG A 315 0.04 -14.06 -27.06
CA ARG A 315 0.28 -14.27 -25.62
C ARG A 315 0.68 -12.99 -24.89
N VAL A 316 0.20 -12.81 -23.67
CA VAL A 316 0.52 -11.67 -22.79
C VAL A 316 0.80 -12.12 -21.36
N ARG A 317 1.70 -11.43 -20.65
CA ARG A 317 1.97 -11.66 -19.22
C ARG A 317 1.07 -10.75 -18.39
N LEU A 318 0.25 -11.32 -17.51
CA LEU A 318 -0.61 -10.59 -16.58
C LEU A 318 -0.14 -10.81 -15.16
N VAL A 319 -0.07 -9.73 -14.38
CA VAL A 319 0.41 -9.78 -13.00
C VAL A 319 -0.43 -8.90 -12.11
N VAL A 320 -0.83 -9.46 -10.98
CA VAL A 320 -1.41 -8.71 -9.88
C VAL A 320 -0.56 -8.89 -8.63
N GLU A 321 -0.54 -7.88 -7.79
CA GLU A 321 0.07 -7.89 -6.47
C GLU A 321 -1.06 -7.93 -5.43
N ALA A 322 -1.02 -8.92 -4.54
CA ALA A 322 -1.92 -9.01 -3.40
C ALA A 322 -1.31 -8.32 -2.19
N ARG A 323 -2.08 -7.42 -1.57
CA ARG A 323 -1.61 -6.58 -0.46
C ARG A 323 -2.51 -6.72 0.76
N ASP A 324 -1.91 -6.67 1.94
CA ASP A 324 -2.65 -6.67 3.21
C ASP A 324 -3.24 -5.29 3.55
N ARG A 325 -3.85 -5.17 4.74
CA ARG A 325 -4.42 -3.91 5.27
C ARG A 325 -3.38 -2.82 5.55
N PHE A 326 -2.09 -3.17 5.64
CA PHE A 326 -0.97 -2.24 5.84
C PHE A 326 -0.32 -1.86 4.50
N ASN A 327 -0.91 -2.30 3.39
CA ASN A 327 -0.44 -2.06 2.03
C ASN A 327 0.92 -2.74 1.73
N ASN A 328 1.18 -3.87 2.38
CA ASN A 328 2.38 -4.67 2.16
C ASN A 328 2.04 -5.96 1.41
N PRO A 329 2.97 -6.45 0.57
CA PRO A 329 2.75 -7.62 -0.26
C PRO A 329 2.55 -8.88 0.59
N VAL A 330 1.62 -9.74 0.20
CA VAL A 330 1.30 -10.99 0.91
C VAL A 330 1.63 -12.19 0.04
N SER A 331 2.56 -13.02 0.50
CA SER A 331 2.93 -14.26 -0.17
C SER A 331 1.89 -15.36 0.04
N ASN A 332 1.92 -16.37 -0.83
CA ASN A 332 1.09 -17.57 -0.75
C ASN A 332 -0.45 -17.31 -0.69
N SER A 333 -0.90 -16.14 -1.13
CA SER A 333 -2.32 -15.81 -1.29
C SER A 333 -2.85 -16.41 -2.59
N VAL A 334 -4.09 -16.92 -2.57
CA VAL A 334 -4.73 -17.48 -3.77
C VAL A 334 -5.36 -16.36 -4.59
N VAL A 335 -5.01 -16.29 -5.87
CA VAL A 335 -5.62 -15.39 -6.86
C VAL A 335 -6.17 -16.25 -7.99
N THR A 336 -7.40 -15.97 -8.39
CA THR A 336 -8.03 -16.60 -9.54
C THR A 336 -8.05 -15.62 -10.70
N TYR A 337 -7.63 -16.09 -11.87
CA TYR A 337 -7.76 -15.39 -13.15
C TYR A 337 -8.87 -16.05 -13.96
N ASP A 338 -9.79 -15.25 -14.48
CA ASP A 338 -10.92 -15.72 -15.27
C ASP A 338 -11.09 -14.90 -16.55
N ALA A 339 -11.52 -15.58 -17.61
CA ALA A 339 -11.78 -14.97 -18.92
C ALA A 339 -12.78 -15.84 -19.68
N GLY A 340 -13.76 -15.19 -20.32
CA GLY A 340 -14.75 -15.90 -21.14
C GLY A 340 -14.18 -16.50 -22.43
N GLU A 341 -13.01 -16.05 -22.85
CA GLU A 341 -12.30 -16.49 -24.07
C GLU A 341 -10.80 -16.62 -23.81
N GLY A 342 -10.10 -17.37 -24.65
CA GLY A 342 -8.66 -17.60 -24.55
C GLY A 342 -8.29 -18.71 -23.55
N THR A 343 -7.00 -18.85 -23.27
CA THR A 343 -6.48 -19.89 -22.35
C THR A 343 -5.37 -19.35 -21.47
N PHE A 344 -5.32 -19.82 -20.22
CA PHE A 344 -4.23 -19.51 -19.28
C PHE A 344 -3.10 -20.54 -19.37
N GLU A 345 -1.88 -20.04 -19.37
CA GLU A 345 -0.65 -20.81 -19.52
C GLU A 345 0.36 -20.47 -18.40
N ARG A 346 1.24 -21.43 -18.11
CA ARG A 346 2.47 -21.21 -17.33
C ARG A 346 3.54 -20.56 -18.19
N ALA A 347 4.65 -20.12 -17.59
CA ALA A 347 5.76 -19.50 -18.29
C ALA A 347 6.31 -20.34 -19.46
N ASP A 348 6.32 -21.68 -19.31
CA ASP A 348 6.77 -22.65 -20.32
C ASP A 348 5.77 -22.90 -21.46
N GLY A 349 4.61 -22.23 -21.46
CA GLY A 349 3.57 -22.39 -22.49
C GLY A 349 2.65 -23.59 -22.25
N ALA A 350 2.83 -24.36 -21.17
CA ALA A 350 1.90 -25.41 -20.81
C ALA A 350 0.62 -24.81 -20.22
N LEU A 351 -0.54 -25.40 -20.51
CA LEU A 351 -1.81 -24.99 -19.91
C LEU A 351 -1.71 -24.94 -18.38
N ALA A 352 -2.23 -23.86 -17.79
CA ALA A 352 -2.22 -23.63 -16.35
C ALA A 352 -3.19 -24.57 -15.60
N ASP A 353 -3.95 -25.39 -16.34
CA ASP A 353 -5.02 -26.37 -16.05
C ASP A 353 -4.93 -27.26 -14.80
N ARG A 354 -3.86 -27.22 -14.01
CA ARG A 354 -3.75 -28.08 -12.80
C ARG A 354 -4.78 -27.73 -11.72
N ASN A 355 -5.54 -26.64 -11.87
CA ASN A 355 -6.66 -26.20 -11.02
C ASN A 355 -7.67 -25.36 -11.82
N ALA A 356 -7.98 -25.72 -13.08
CA ALA A 356 -9.10 -25.08 -13.76
C ALA A 356 -10.40 -25.48 -13.05
N THR A 357 -11.05 -24.53 -12.39
CA THR A 357 -12.44 -24.69 -11.94
C THR A 357 -13.36 -24.35 -13.11
N ALA A 358 -14.68 -24.48 -12.93
CA ALA A 358 -15.63 -23.85 -13.86
C ALA A 358 -15.46 -22.32 -13.93
N ASP A 359 -14.68 -21.74 -13.00
CA ASP A 359 -14.57 -20.32 -12.65
C ASP A 359 -13.11 -19.81 -12.80
N GLY A 360 -12.31 -20.33 -13.74
CA GLY A 360 -10.97 -19.81 -14.06
C GLY A 360 -9.77 -20.58 -13.49
N THR A 361 -8.59 -19.95 -13.54
CA THR A 361 -7.28 -20.52 -13.16
C THR A 361 -6.74 -19.92 -11.87
N GLN A 362 -6.44 -20.78 -10.89
CA GLN A 362 -5.86 -20.38 -9.60
C GLN A 362 -4.33 -20.38 -9.59
N VAL A 363 -3.75 -19.32 -9.06
CA VAL A 363 -2.31 -19.18 -8.81
C VAL A 363 -2.08 -18.66 -7.40
N ARG A 364 -0.90 -18.96 -6.84
CA ARG A 364 -0.47 -18.43 -5.56
C ARG A 364 0.52 -17.29 -5.77
N THR A 365 0.44 -16.28 -4.92
CA THR A 365 1.42 -15.20 -4.91
C THR A 365 2.80 -15.69 -4.47
N ASP A 366 3.85 -15.14 -5.08
CA ASP A 366 5.24 -15.40 -4.73
C ASP A 366 5.69 -14.63 -3.46
N GLU A 367 6.99 -14.65 -3.15
CA GLU A 367 7.58 -13.95 -2.00
C GLU A 367 7.40 -12.41 -2.07
N ASP A 368 7.22 -11.86 -3.27
CA ASP A 368 6.96 -10.44 -3.53
C ASP A 368 5.46 -10.11 -3.51
N GLY A 369 4.59 -11.09 -3.18
CA GLY A 369 3.14 -10.93 -3.18
C GLY A 369 2.52 -10.90 -4.58
N LYS A 370 3.23 -11.34 -5.62
CA LYS A 370 2.77 -11.27 -7.01
C LYS A 370 2.21 -12.60 -7.48
N ALA A 371 1.03 -12.57 -8.07
CA ALA A 371 0.47 -13.67 -8.86
C ALA A 371 0.69 -13.35 -10.34
N THR A 372 1.27 -14.30 -11.08
CA THR A 372 1.58 -14.14 -12.51
C THR A 372 0.92 -15.26 -13.32
N VAL A 373 0.26 -14.89 -14.41
CA VAL A 373 -0.20 -15.82 -15.46
C VAL A 373 0.25 -15.35 -16.83
N TYR A 374 0.30 -16.28 -17.77
CA TYR A 374 0.36 -15.94 -19.19
C TYR A 374 -1.00 -16.23 -19.79
N PHE A 375 -1.59 -15.24 -20.44
CA PHE A 375 -2.88 -15.38 -21.10
C PHE A 375 -2.66 -15.43 -22.60
N ASN A 376 -3.19 -16.47 -23.24
CA ASN A 376 -3.11 -16.69 -24.66
C ASN A 376 -4.48 -16.47 -25.30
N ALA A 377 -4.58 -15.43 -26.12
CA ALA A 377 -5.78 -15.01 -26.84
C ALA A 377 -5.80 -15.50 -28.29
N THR A 378 -4.87 -16.39 -28.68
CA THR A 378 -4.75 -16.90 -30.06
C THR A 378 -6.10 -17.38 -30.60
N GLY A 379 -6.49 -16.86 -31.77
CA GLY A 379 -7.78 -17.17 -32.40
C GLY A 379 -8.93 -16.24 -32.00
N ASN A 380 -8.80 -15.50 -30.90
CA ASN A 380 -9.79 -14.53 -30.42
C ASN A 380 -9.28 -13.11 -30.68
N LEU A 381 -9.78 -12.48 -31.73
CA LEU A 381 -9.39 -11.11 -32.08
C LEU A 381 -10.09 -10.10 -31.18
N GLY A 382 -9.47 -8.94 -30.96
CA GLY A 382 -10.09 -7.80 -30.28
C GLY A 382 -9.68 -7.64 -28.83
N THR A 383 -10.49 -6.92 -28.07
CA THR A 383 -10.25 -6.69 -26.65
C THR A 383 -10.98 -7.73 -25.81
N ILE A 384 -10.22 -8.58 -25.14
CA ILE A 384 -10.73 -9.63 -24.25
C ILE A 384 -10.60 -9.15 -22.80
N PRO A 385 -11.70 -9.10 -22.03
CA PRO A 385 -11.64 -8.84 -20.60
C PRO A 385 -11.06 -10.08 -19.89
N VAL A 386 -10.05 -9.86 -19.05
CA VAL A 386 -9.51 -10.88 -18.16
C VAL A 386 -9.62 -10.36 -16.73
N ASP A 387 -10.41 -11.01 -15.91
CA ASP A 387 -10.61 -10.66 -14.52
C ASP A 387 -9.61 -11.41 -13.63
N ALA A 388 -9.15 -10.74 -12.58
CA ALA A 388 -8.32 -11.32 -11.54
C ALA A 388 -8.87 -10.94 -10.18
N TYR A 389 -9.17 -11.92 -9.34
CA TYR A 389 -9.78 -11.69 -8.02
C TYR A 389 -9.15 -12.55 -6.93
N LEU A 390 -9.17 -12.01 -5.71
CA LEU A 390 -8.55 -12.62 -4.55
C LEU A 390 -9.42 -13.73 -3.95
N GLY A 391 -8.90 -14.96 -3.93
CA GLY A 391 -9.64 -16.16 -3.52
C GLY A 391 -10.26 -16.86 -4.72
N THR A 392 -11.45 -17.44 -4.52
CA THR A 392 -12.19 -18.22 -5.55
C THR A 392 -13.58 -17.66 -5.83
N ASP A 393 -13.88 -16.47 -5.32
CA ASP A 393 -15.18 -15.83 -5.39
C ASP A 393 -15.14 -14.71 -6.45
N ASP A 394 -15.81 -14.93 -7.58
CA ASP A 394 -15.90 -14.00 -8.71
C ASP A 394 -16.78 -12.78 -8.39
N ALA A 395 -17.62 -12.86 -7.35
CA ALA A 395 -18.35 -11.75 -6.76
C ALA A 395 -17.50 -10.91 -5.78
N ALA A 396 -16.17 -11.08 -5.79
CA ALA A 396 -15.27 -10.32 -4.94
C ALA A 396 -15.51 -8.80 -5.06
N PRO A 397 -15.59 -8.09 -3.92
CA PRO A 397 -15.65 -6.63 -3.88
C PRO A 397 -14.59 -5.98 -4.76
N GLY A 398 -14.89 -4.79 -5.27
CA GLY A 398 -14.09 -4.14 -6.31
C GLY A 398 -12.61 -3.87 -5.95
N GLU A 399 -12.27 -3.73 -4.67
CA GLU A 399 -10.89 -3.62 -4.21
C GLU A 399 -10.13 -4.95 -4.29
N ARG A 400 -10.85 -6.08 -4.20
CA ARG A 400 -10.31 -7.45 -4.28
C ARG A 400 -10.26 -7.99 -5.70
N SER A 401 -10.65 -7.22 -6.71
CA SER A 401 -10.67 -7.62 -8.11
C SER A 401 -10.11 -6.56 -9.04
N THR A 402 -9.43 -6.97 -10.11
CA THR A 402 -8.95 -6.10 -11.19
C THR A 402 -9.28 -6.71 -12.54
N ARG A 403 -9.60 -5.85 -13.51
CA ARG A 403 -9.92 -6.26 -14.88
C ARG A 403 -8.83 -5.77 -15.82
N PHE A 404 -8.16 -6.70 -16.48
CA PHE A 404 -7.31 -6.44 -17.62
C PHE A 404 -8.17 -6.35 -18.89
N ARG A 405 -7.77 -5.46 -19.80
CA ARG A 405 -8.27 -5.37 -21.17
C ARG A 405 -7.13 -5.82 -22.08
N VAL A 406 -7.17 -7.08 -22.51
CA VAL A 406 -6.14 -7.68 -23.34
C VAL A 406 -6.52 -7.49 -24.80
N PHE A 407 -5.71 -6.72 -25.53
CA PHE A 407 -5.89 -6.53 -26.96
C PHE A 407 -5.11 -7.57 -27.75
N ASN A 408 -5.81 -8.36 -28.58
CA ASN A 408 -5.21 -9.34 -29.48
C ASN A 408 -5.51 -9.04 -30.95
N ASN A 409 -4.46 -9.09 -31.78
CA ASN A 409 -4.57 -8.95 -33.23
C ASN A 409 -4.03 -10.18 -34.00
N VAL A 410 -3.78 -11.30 -33.30
CA VAL A 410 -3.27 -12.54 -33.88
C VAL A 410 -4.41 -13.52 -34.15
N LEU A 411 -4.71 -13.75 -35.44
CA LEU A 411 -5.56 -14.84 -35.92
C LEU A 411 -4.79 -16.16 -35.76
N GLY A 412 -5.29 -17.07 -34.93
CA GLY A 412 -4.60 -18.32 -34.63
C GLY A 412 -4.42 -19.22 -35.85
N GLY A 413 -3.28 -19.89 -35.91
CA GLY A 413 -3.04 -20.95 -36.90
C GLY A 413 -1.75 -21.71 -36.62
N ASP A 414 -1.87 -23.00 -36.31
CA ASP A 414 -1.03 -24.01 -36.95
C ASP A 414 -1.69 -25.41 -36.90
N GLY A 415 -1.60 -26.18 -38.00
CA GLY A 415 -2.07 -27.57 -38.04
C GLY A 415 -2.64 -28.15 -39.35
N GLY A 416 -1.93 -28.05 -40.48
CA GLY A 416 -1.82 -29.14 -41.48
C GLY A 416 -3.01 -29.51 -42.42
N GLY A 417 -2.86 -29.15 -43.70
CA GLY A 417 -3.24 -30.02 -44.83
C GLY A 417 -4.52 -29.70 -45.61
N GLY A 418 -4.54 -28.59 -46.36
CA GLY A 418 -5.55 -28.34 -47.40
C GLY A 418 -5.47 -26.90 -47.90
N SER A 419 -5.24 -26.72 -49.20
CA SER A 419 -5.00 -25.44 -49.88
C SER A 419 -6.00 -24.34 -49.51
N GLY A 420 -5.47 -23.23 -49.02
CA GLY A 420 -6.20 -22.00 -48.71
C GLY A 420 -5.25 -20.96 -48.10
N GLU A 421 -4.24 -20.56 -48.87
CA GLU A 421 -3.41 -19.40 -48.56
C GLU A 421 -4.32 -18.16 -48.47
N GLN A 422 -4.55 -17.63 -47.28
CA GLN A 422 -4.91 -16.21 -47.11
C GLN A 422 -3.89 -15.58 -46.17
N ALA A 423 -2.64 -15.60 -46.61
CA ALA A 423 -1.61 -14.69 -46.14
C ALA A 423 -1.95 -13.27 -46.61
N GLY A 424 -1.73 -12.28 -45.75
CA GLY A 424 -1.92 -10.87 -46.08
C GLY A 424 -3.27 -10.32 -45.67
N ARG A 425 -3.61 -10.35 -44.38
CA ARG A 425 -4.61 -9.42 -43.84
C ARG A 425 -4.06 -8.67 -42.63
N SER A 426 -4.02 -7.35 -42.71
CA SER A 426 -3.63 -6.48 -41.57
C SER A 426 -4.90 -6.04 -40.82
N LEU A 427 -4.96 -6.33 -39.52
CA LEU A 427 -6.05 -5.85 -38.65
C LEU A 427 -5.67 -4.49 -38.06
N VAL A 428 -6.48 -3.48 -38.37
CA VAL A 428 -6.38 -2.17 -37.74
C VAL A 428 -7.52 -2.07 -36.73
N VAL A 429 -7.21 -1.99 -35.44
CA VAL A 429 -8.21 -1.75 -34.39
C VAL A 429 -8.09 -0.33 -33.87
N LEU A 430 -9.23 0.33 -33.83
CA LEU A 430 -9.41 1.74 -33.58
C LEU A 430 -10.14 1.89 -32.26
N ASN A 431 -9.43 2.29 -31.22
CA ASN A 431 -10.02 2.74 -29.96
C ASN A 431 -10.05 4.26 -29.96
N HIS A 432 -11.24 4.85 -29.95
CA HIS A 432 -11.39 6.31 -29.91
C HIS A 432 -12.36 6.74 -28.80
N THR A 433 -12.05 7.88 -28.20
CA THR A 433 -12.85 8.55 -27.18
C THR A 433 -13.05 9.98 -27.61
N GLU A 434 -14.29 10.44 -27.72
CA GLU A 434 -14.59 11.85 -27.91
C GLU A 434 -15.38 12.40 -26.72
N SER A 435 -15.04 13.64 -26.34
CA SER A 435 -15.74 14.40 -25.31
C SER A 435 -16.66 15.40 -26.00
N VAL A 436 -17.95 15.30 -25.69
CA VAL A 436 -19.06 16.15 -26.13
C VAL A 436 -19.59 15.81 -27.53
N VAL A 437 -20.77 15.19 -27.53
CA VAL A 437 -21.53 14.80 -28.71
C VAL A 437 -22.97 15.29 -28.48
N GLU A 438 -23.40 16.33 -29.23
CA GLU A 438 -24.81 16.76 -29.23
C GLU A 438 -25.56 15.93 -30.27
N ASP A 439 -26.51 15.08 -29.83
CA ASP A 439 -27.40 14.29 -30.68
C ASP A 439 -26.73 13.35 -31.72
N ALA A 440 -26.03 12.30 -31.28
CA ALA A 440 -25.48 11.29 -32.22
C ALA A 440 -26.51 10.24 -32.67
N ASP A 441 -27.23 10.53 -33.76
CA ASP A 441 -27.93 9.49 -34.55
C ASP A 441 -26.95 8.68 -35.44
N SER A 442 -25.73 9.21 -35.63
CA SER A 442 -24.65 8.53 -36.34
C SER A 442 -23.29 9.02 -35.84
N ILE A 443 -22.26 8.18 -35.99
CA ILE A 443 -20.86 8.55 -35.80
C ILE A 443 -20.15 8.35 -37.12
N THR A 444 -19.52 9.41 -37.63
CA THR A 444 -18.62 9.28 -38.78
C THR A 444 -17.18 9.18 -38.32
N ILE A 445 -16.52 8.09 -38.70
CA ILE A 445 -15.10 7.84 -38.49
C ILE A 445 -14.37 8.15 -39.78
N ASN A 446 -13.58 9.21 -39.80
CA ASN A 446 -12.71 9.49 -40.94
C ASN A 446 -11.51 8.54 -40.91
N VAL A 447 -11.35 7.75 -41.98
CA VAL A 447 -10.31 6.74 -42.14
C VAL A 447 -9.37 7.21 -43.23
N THR A 448 -8.33 7.96 -42.85
CA THR A 448 -7.39 8.51 -43.83
C THR A 448 -6.31 7.51 -44.25
N ASN A 449 -6.23 7.17 -45.53
CA ASN A 449 -5.08 6.46 -46.09
C ASN A 449 -4.00 7.49 -46.47
N THR A 450 -2.97 7.57 -45.64
CA THR A 450 -1.81 8.47 -45.81
C THR A 450 -0.72 7.91 -46.74
N GLY A 451 -0.90 6.69 -47.25
CA GLY A 451 -0.03 6.07 -48.24
C GLY A 451 -0.32 6.55 -49.66
N THR A 452 0.58 6.22 -50.60
CA THR A 452 0.45 6.60 -52.01
C THR A 452 -0.35 5.61 -52.87
N ASN A 453 -0.74 4.46 -52.29
CA ASN A 453 -1.45 3.39 -52.99
C ASN A 453 -2.79 3.11 -52.30
N SER A 454 -3.79 2.71 -53.09
CA SER A 454 -5.07 2.25 -52.56
C SER A 454 -4.92 0.95 -51.77
N VAL A 455 -5.70 0.79 -50.71
CA VAL A 455 -5.72 -0.43 -49.87
C VAL A 455 -7.10 -1.07 -49.92
N ASN A 456 -7.16 -2.40 -49.99
CA ASN A 456 -8.42 -3.12 -49.97
C ASN A 456 -8.81 -3.43 -48.51
N ALA A 457 -9.93 -2.87 -48.04
CA ALA A 457 -10.62 -3.35 -46.86
C ALA A 457 -11.43 -4.59 -47.23
N THR A 458 -11.18 -5.70 -46.55
CA THR A 458 -11.81 -7.01 -46.78
C THR A 458 -12.94 -7.29 -45.80
N GLY A 459 -13.06 -6.48 -44.76
CA GLY A 459 -14.13 -6.55 -43.78
C GLY A 459 -13.95 -5.53 -42.67
N TYR A 460 -14.88 -5.55 -41.73
CA TYR A 460 -14.83 -4.73 -40.52
C TYR A 460 -15.39 -5.50 -39.33
N ARG A 461 -15.17 -5.00 -38.13
CA ARG A 461 -15.84 -5.46 -36.92
C ARG A 461 -16.03 -4.27 -36.00
N LEU A 462 -17.20 -4.16 -35.39
CA LEU A 462 -17.39 -3.28 -34.26
C LEU A 462 -17.25 -4.11 -32.99
N ASP A 463 -16.33 -3.75 -32.11
CA ASP A 463 -16.11 -4.51 -30.87
C ASP A 463 -17.09 -4.05 -29.78
N TYR A 464 -17.19 -2.74 -29.55
CA TYR A 464 -18.16 -2.15 -28.62
C TYR A 464 -18.43 -0.68 -28.93
N VAL A 465 -19.60 -0.20 -28.51
CA VAL A 465 -19.93 1.22 -28.38
C VAL A 465 -20.54 1.44 -27.01
N SER A 466 -20.05 2.44 -26.31
CA SER A 466 -20.63 2.88 -25.05
C SER A 466 -20.72 4.40 -24.99
N ALA A 467 -21.81 4.93 -24.44
CA ALA A 467 -22.02 6.36 -24.25
C ALA A 467 -22.17 6.68 -22.76
N ILE A 468 -21.61 7.81 -22.33
CA ILE A 468 -21.89 8.41 -21.02
C ILE A 468 -22.95 9.49 -21.23
N ARG A 469 -24.12 9.31 -20.63
CA ARG A 469 -25.17 10.31 -20.63
C ARG A 469 -24.83 11.46 -19.68
N SER A 470 -25.51 12.60 -19.86
CA SER A 470 -25.32 13.79 -19.02
C SER A 470 -25.58 13.59 -17.52
N ASN A 471 -26.31 12.54 -17.15
CA ASN A 471 -26.56 12.11 -15.77
C ASN A 471 -25.46 11.18 -15.20
N GLY A 472 -24.42 10.86 -15.98
CA GLY A 472 -23.33 9.95 -15.60
C GLY A 472 -23.61 8.46 -15.83
N GLU A 473 -24.77 8.10 -16.39
CA GLU A 473 -25.11 6.73 -16.74
C GLU A 473 -24.27 6.26 -17.93
N LEU A 474 -23.65 5.08 -17.80
CA LEU A 474 -23.00 4.39 -18.90
C LEU A 474 -24.02 3.50 -19.60
N VAL A 475 -24.22 3.73 -20.89
CA VAL A 475 -25.02 2.87 -21.77
C VAL A 475 -24.08 2.13 -22.69
N GLU A 476 -24.07 0.81 -22.59
CA GLU A 476 -23.37 -0.07 -23.53
C GLU A 476 -24.40 -0.56 -24.55
N SER A 477 -24.10 -0.39 -25.84
CA SER A 477 -24.96 -0.92 -26.89
C SER A 477 -24.20 -1.89 -27.77
N THR A 478 -24.63 -3.15 -27.73
CA THR A 478 -24.24 -4.20 -28.68
C THR A 478 -25.33 -4.50 -29.71
N GLU A 479 -26.56 -3.99 -29.51
CA GLU A 479 -27.75 -4.33 -30.32
C GLU A 479 -28.35 -3.16 -31.12
N ALA A 480 -27.80 -1.94 -31.07
CA ALA A 480 -28.42 -0.75 -31.67
C ALA A 480 -27.69 -0.21 -32.92
N ILE A 481 -27.32 -1.06 -33.89
CA ILE A 481 -26.71 -0.59 -35.16
C ILE A 481 -27.62 -0.92 -36.32
N THR A 482 -28.10 0.12 -36.99
CA THR A 482 -28.98 -0.06 -38.14
C THR A 482 -28.20 -0.35 -39.41
N ASN A 483 -27.01 0.25 -39.58
CA ASN A 483 -26.11 -0.02 -40.70
C ASN A 483 -24.69 0.57 -40.49
N VAL A 484 -23.73 0.05 -41.25
CA VAL A 484 -22.40 0.64 -41.43
C VAL A 484 -22.22 1.00 -42.91
N THR A 485 -21.81 2.23 -43.18
CA THR A 485 -21.60 2.76 -44.53
C THR A 485 -20.15 3.20 -44.72
N PHE A 486 -19.48 2.65 -45.73
CA PHE A 486 -18.18 3.11 -46.21
C PHE A 486 -18.43 4.04 -47.40
N SER A 487 -17.91 5.27 -47.36
CA SER A 487 -18.13 6.26 -48.41
C SER A 487 -16.88 7.07 -48.73
N ASN A 488 -16.60 7.27 -50.02
CA ASN A 488 -15.52 8.11 -50.50
C ASN A 488 -15.81 8.65 -51.91
N GLU A 489 -15.79 9.98 -52.10
CA GLU A 489 -15.92 10.69 -53.40
C GLU A 489 -16.88 10.04 -54.43
N GLY A 490 -18.05 9.57 -53.97
CA GLY A 490 -19.11 8.99 -54.82
C GLY A 490 -19.18 7.45 -54.87
N ASP A 491 -18.23 6.74 -54.27
CA ASP A 491 -18.33 5.30 -54.00
C ASP A 491 -18.90 5.07 -52.60
N VAL A 492 -20.02 4.35 -52.52
CA VAL A 492 -20.77 4.13 -51.27
C VAL A 492 -21.10 2.65 -51.14
N ARG A 493 -20.62 2.04 -50.06
CA ARG A 493 -20.93 0.66 -49.69
C ARG A 493 -21.63 0.63 -48.34
N ARG A 494 -22.88 0.17 -48.35
CA ARG A 494 -23.73 0.05 -47.16
C ARG A 494 -23.89 -1.40 -46.76
N VAL A 495 -23.80 -1.67 -45.46
CA VAL A 495 -24.05 -2.97 -44.83
C VAL A 495 -25.16 -2.81 -43.81
N ASP A 496 -26.32 -3.41 -44.06
CA ASP A 496 -27.51 -3.28 -43.20
C ASP A 496 -27.46 -4.19 -41.95
N GLY A 497 -28.17 -3.77 -40.90
CA GLY A 497 -27.96 -4.12 -39.51
C GLY A 497 -28.05 -5.59 -39.07
N THR A 498 -28.61 -6.51 -39.88
CA THR A 498 -28.57 -7.95 -39.53
C THR A 498 -27.19 -8.58 -39.68
N ALA A 499 -26.24 -7.89 -40.34
CA ALA A 499 -24.90 -8.38 -40.59
C ALA A 499 -23.80 -7.67 -39.77
N ALA A 500 -24.18 -6.78 -38.85
CA ALA A 500 -23.31 -5.88 -38.09
C ALA A 500 -23.45 -6.05 -36.56
N GLU A 501 -23.61 -7.28 -36.08
CA GLU A 501 -23.63 -7.58 -34.65
C GLU A 501 -22.28 -7.23 -34.00
N ALA A 502 -22.31 -6.54 -32.87
CA ALA A 502 -21.09 -6.22 -32.11
C ALA A 502 -20.36 -7.50 -31.69
N GLY A 503 -19.03 -7.50 -31.84
CA GLY A 503 -18.16 -8.64 -31.54
C GLY A 503 -17.91 -9.59 -32.72
N SER A 504 -18.76 -9.60 -33.75
CA SER A 504 -18.61 -10.48 -34.92
C SER A 504 -18.00 -9.75 -36.12
N PRO A 505 -16.94 -10.30 -36.77
CA PRO A 505 -16.40 -9.71 -37.98
C PRO A 505 -17.32 -9.91 -39.18
N HIS A 506 -17.58 -8.81 -39.90
CA HIS A 506 -18.26 -8.82 -41.18
C HIS A 506 -17.23 -8.77 -42.32
N PHE A 507 -17.22 -9.79 -43.18
CA PHE A 507 -16.36 -9.82 -44.37
C PHE A 507 -17.14 -9.51 -45.64
N PHE A 508 -16.56 -8.67 -46.50
CA PHE A 508 -17.15 -8.21 -47.75
C PHE A 508 -17.18 -9.27 -48.87
N GLY A 509 -16.68 -10.48 -48.60
CA GLY A 509 -16.62 -11.56 -49.58
C GLY A 509 -15.57 -11.35 -50.67
N SER A 510 -15.90 -11.71 -51.91
CA SER A 510 -14.99 -11.64 -53.07
C SER A 510 -14.76 -10.23 -53.62
N ASP A 511 -15.43 -9.24 -53.04
CA ASP A 511 -15.42 -7.86 -53.51
C ASP A 511 -15.03 -6.94 -52.35
N PRO A 512 -13.74 -6.67 -52.11
CA PRO A 512 -13.29 -5.79 -51.02
C PRO A 512 -13.62 -4.32 -51.29
N TYR A 513 -13.74 -3.52 -50.24
CA TYR A 513 -13.91 -2.07 -50.34
C TYR A 513 -12.55 -1.39 -50.54
N ARG A 514 -12.40 -0.54 -51.55
CA ARG A 514 -11.11 0.08 -51.90
C ARG A 514 -10.97 1.45 -51.23
N ILE A 515 -9.96 1.59 -50.36
CA ILE A 515 -9.60 2.83 -49.67
C ILE A 515 -8.51 3.55 -50.47
N GLU A 516 -8.87 4.61 -51.18
CA GLU A 516 -7.96 5.42 -51.99
C GLU A 516 -7.01 6.29 -51.11
N PRO A 517 -5.83 6.69 -51.63
CA PRO A 517 -5.00 7.74 -51.01
C PRO A 517 -5.81 9.01 -50.76
N GLY A 518 -5.76 9.55 -49.54
CA GLY A 518 -6.56 10.71 -49.13
C GLY A 518 -7.71 10.40 -48.17
N GLY A 519 -8.09 9.12 -48.03
CA GLY A 519 -9.02 8.64 -47.01
C GLY A 519 -10.38 8.21 -47.52
N THR A 520 -11.13 7.56 -46.64
CA THR A 520 -12.52 7.13 -46.78
C THR A 520 -13.24 7.50 -45.49
N ASP A 521 -14.50 7.92 -45.57
CA ASP A 521 -15.35 8.11 -44.41
C ASP A 521 -16.10 6.82 -44.11
N VAL A 522 -16.03 6.35 -42.86
CA VAL A 522 -16.79 5.20 -42.38
C VAL A 522 -17.84 5.71 -41.42
N THR A 523 -19.08 5.78 -41.88
CA THR A 523 -20.23 6.21 -41.08
C THR A 523 -20.92 5.01 -40.45
N ILE A 524 -21.03 5.01 -39.14
CA ILE A 524 -21.76 4.03 -38.35
C ILE A 524 -23.08 4.67 -37.92
N GLN A 525 -24.19 4.08 -38.32
CA GLN A 525 -25.51 4.58 -37.97
C GLN A 525 -26.14 3.71 -36.88
N PHE A 526 -26.61 4.37 -35.83
CA PHE A 526 -27.20 3.72 -34.68
C PHE A 526 -28.73 3.73 -34.75
N ASP A 527 -29.34 2.77 -34.08
CA ASP A 527 -30.77 2.81 -33.78
C ASP A 527 -31.03 3.91 -32.72
N GLU A 528 -32.25 4.43 -32.64
CA GLU A 528 -32.69 5.59 -31.84
C GLU A 528 -32.41 5.48 -30.31
N GLN A 529 -31.78 4.39 -29.86
CA GLN A 529 -31.61 4.02 -28.46
C GLN A 529 -30.40 4.62 -27.74
N LEU A 530 -29.36 5.10 -28.43
CA LEU A 530 -28.19 5.68 -27.74
C LEU A 530 -28.56 6.94 -26.95
N ASN A 531 -29.47 7.76 -27.51
CA ASN A 531 -29.96 8.98 -26.88
C ASN A 531 -31.32 8.83 -26.16
N SER A 532 -32.02 7.69 -26.26
CA SER A 532 -33.35 7.54 -25.64
C SER A 532 -33.26 7.10 -24.18
N ASP A 533 -33.89 7.84 -23.26
CA ASP A 533 -34.13 7.34 -21.89
C ASP A 533 -35.20 6.22 -21.86
N SER A 534 -35.39 5.60 -20.69
CA SER A 534 -36.36 4.52 -20.50
C SER A 534 -37.82 4.90 -20.76
N ASP A 535 -38.12 6.21 -20.82
CA ASP A 535 -39.45 6.79 -21.05
C ASP A 535 -39.60 7.36 -22.48
N GLY A 536 -38.59 7.20 -23.34
CA GLY A 536 -38.60 7.64 -24.75
C GLY A 536 -38.22 9.11 -24.98
N GLY A 537 -37.61 9.78 -24.00
CA GLY A 537 -37.08 11.14 -24.13
C GLY A 537 -35.61 11.16 -24.60
N THR A 538 -35.19 12.22 -25.31
CA THR A 538 -33.79 12.40 -25.76
C THR A 538 -32.90 12.95 -24.64
N GLN A 539 -31.76 12.32 -24.39
CA GLN A 539 -30.75 12.71 -23.39
C GLN A 539 -29.42 13.05 -24.06
N ASN A 540 -28.77 14.13 -23.62
CA ASN A 540 -27.46 14.54 -24.14
C ASN A 540 -26.36 13.54 -23.72
N ILE A 541 -25.44 13.26 -24.64
CA ILE A 541 -24.24 12.42 -24.40
C ILE A 541 -23.04 13.31 -24.04
N GLN A 542 -22.41 13.03 -22.90
CA GLN A 542 -21.17 13.68 -22.46
C GLN A 542 -19.90 13.06 -23.05
N GLY A 543 -19.94 11.79 -23.45
CA GLY A 543 -18.83 11.16 -24.15
C GLY A 543 -19.20 9.82 -24.78
N ILE A 544 -18.57 9.51 -25.90
CA ILE A 544 -18.72 8.22 -26.59
C ILE A 544 -17.37 7.51 -26.63
N PHE A 545 -17.41 6.21 -26.36
CA PHE A 545 -16.30 5.29 -26.54
C PHE A 545 -16.69 4.27 -27.59
N ILE A 546 -15.85 4.15 -28.61
CA ILE A 546 -16.05 3.21 -29.70
C ILE A 546 -14.77 2.42 -29.96
N SER A 547 -14.93 1.12 -30.14
CA SER A 547 -13.88 0.25 -30.67
C SER A 547 -14.35 -0.34 -31.98
N PHE A 548 -13.67 0.04 -33.07
CA PHE A 548 -13.97 -0.40 -34.42
C PHE A 548 -12.71 -0.95 -35.09
N ALA A 549 -12.85 -2.00 -35.87
CA ALA A 549 -11.74 -2.66 -36.53
C ALA A 549 -12.00 -2.78 -38.03
N ILE A 550 -10.95 -2.56 -38.83
CA ILE A 550 -10.95 -2.78 -40.28
C ILE A 550 -9.94 -3.86 -40.61
N TYR A 551 -10.37 -4.84 -41.40
CA TYR A 551 -9.51 -5.89 -41.94
C TYR A 551 -9.02 -5.45 -43.31
N LEU A 552 -7.73 -5.20 -43.47
CA LEU A 552 -7.11 -4.81 -44.73
C LEU A 552 -6.50 -6.03 -45.43
N GLU A 553 -6.40 -6.00 -46.75
CA GLU A 553 -5.63 -6.95 -47.56
C GLU A 553 -4.16 -6.51 -47.63
N GLY A 554 -3.24 -7.45 -47.46
CA GLY A 554 -1.79 -7.28 -47.41
C GLY A 554 -1.21 -6.97 -46.03
N ASP A 555 0.13 -6.95 -45.97
CA ASP A 555 0.94 -6.49 -44.84
C ASP A 555 1.21 -4.97 -45.00
N ILE A 556 0.21 -4.14 -44.72
CA ILE A 556 0.31 -2.69 -44.93
C ILE A 556 0.18 -1.96 -43.59
N THR A 557 1.17 -1.11 -43.29
CA THR A 557 1.07 -0.13 -42.20
C THR A 557 0.37 1.12 -42.74
N VAL A 558 -0.84 1.40 -42.25
CA VAL A 558 -1.59 2.61 -42.59
C VAL A 558 -1.68 3.48 -41.35
N THR A 559 -1.30 4.75 -41.47
CA THR A 559 -1.51 5.75 -40.40
C THR A 559 -2.82 6.45 -40.68
N PHE A 560 -3.77 6.30 -39.76
CA PHE A 560 -5.08 6.93 -39.83
C PHE A 560 -5.12 8.15 -38.92
N ALA A 561 -5.75 9.22 -39.38
CA ALA A 561 -6.12 10.37 -38.56
C ALA A 561 -7.64 10.31 -38.33
N PHE A 562 -8.06 10.42 -37.06
CA PHE A 562 -9.45 10.29 -36.66
C PHE A 562 -9.99 11.64 -36.23
N GLN A 563 -11.18 11.94 -36.74
CA GLN A 563 -12.04 12.98 -36.22
C GLN A 563 -13.43 12.36 -36.22
N ILE A 564 -14.05 12.28 -35.05
CA ILE A 564 -15.47 12.02 -35.01
C ILE A 564 -16.16 13.32 -35.42
N ILE A 565 -17.08 13.19 -36.37
CA ILE A 565 -17.99 14.25 -36.75
C ILE A 565 -19.36 13.73 -36.37
N VAL A 566 -19.94 14.38 -35.37
CA VAL A 566 -21.32 14.19 -34.93
C VAL A 566 -22.23 15.05 -35.80
#